data_AF-A0A6C0AGU0-F1
#
_entry.id   AF-A0A6C0AGU0-F1
#
_cell.length_a   1.000
_cell.length_b   1.000
_cell.length_c   1.000
_cell.angle_alpha   90.00
_cell.angle_beta   90.00
_cell.angle_gamma   90.00
#
_symmetry.space_group_name_H-M   'P 1'
#
loop_
_entity.id
_entity.type
_entity.pdbx_description
1 polymer ?
#
loop_
_entity_poly.entity_id
_entity_poly.type
_entity_poly.pdbx_seq_one_letter_code
_entity_poly.pdbx_strand_id
1 'polypeptide(L)'
;MLHTNPFIRDIEKPSCVECMYYQVESTSILNKCTKFGGKDLHTGDIVFDYADSVRYDESKCGKVGHYFKRATFKQRVRQAFPWVVIISLLLQIS
;
A
#
# COMPACT_ATOMS: atom_id res chain seq x y z
N MET A 1 -42.69 -3.74 -8.14
CA MET A 1 -41.41 -3.46 -8.82
C MET A 1 -40.31 -4.00 -7.91
N LEU A 2 -39.66 -5.10 -8.28
CA LEU A 2 -38.56 -5.64 -7.47
C LEU A 2 -37.33 -4.76 -7.69
N HIS A 3 -36.94 -4.00 -6.67
CA HIS A 3 -35.63 -3.37 -6.65
C HIS A 3 -34.59 -4.49 -6.62
N THR A 4 -33.94 -4.72 -7.76
CA THR A 4 -32.73 -5.53 -7.81
C THR A 4 -31.67 -4.78 -7.00
N ASN A 5 -31.34 -5.28 -5.81
CA ASN A 5 -30.19 -4.79 -5.05
C ASN A 5 -28.97 -4.82 -6.00
N PRO A 6 -28.26 -3.70 -6.21
CA PRO A 6 -27.11 -3.68 -7.08
C PRO A 6 -26.05 -4.62 -6.51
N PHE A 7 -25.87 -5.77 -7.14
CA PHE A 7 -24.84 -6.73 -6.77
C PHE A 7 -23.48 -6.16 -7.22
N ILE A 8 -22.69 -5.70 -6.25
CA ILE A 8 -21.33 -5.21 -6.49
C ILE A 8 -20.46 -6.41 -6.83
N ARG A 9 -20.09 -6.51 -8.11
CA ARG A 9 -19.12 -7.51 -8.59
C ARG A 9 -17.75 -7.20 -8.00
N ASP A 10 -16.95 -8.24 -7.78
CA ASP A 10 -15.53 -8.13 -7.42
C ASP A 10 -15.20 -7.54 -6.04
N ILE A 11 -16.16 -7.53 -5.10
CA ILE A 11 -15.93 -7.07 -3.72
C ILE A 11 -14.83 -7.86 -2.98
N GLU A 12 -14.61 -9.11 -3.36
CA GLU A 12 -13.60 -9.99 -2.78
C GLU A 12 -12.21 -9.78 -3.40
N LYS A 13 -12.12 -9.08 -4.54
CA LYS A 13 -10.84 -8.88 -5.23
C LYS A 13 -10.06 -7.73 -4.57
N PRO A 14 -8.75 -7.91 -4.37
CA PRO A 14 -7.95 -6.88 -3.69
C PRO A 14 -7.79 -5.64 -4.57
N SER A 15 -7.89 -4.46 -3.98
CA SER A 15 -7.64 -3.17 -4.66
C SER A 15 -6.14 -2.87 -4.74
N CYS A 16 -5.69 -2.28 -5.86
CA CYS A 16 -4.30 -1.82 -5.97
C CYS A 16 -3.94 -0.81 -4.87
N VAL A 17 -4.88 0.06 -4.46
CA VAL A 17 -4.63 1.10 -3.44
C VAL A 17 -4.20 0.52 -2.08
N GLU A 18 -4.63 -0.71 -1.76
CA GLU A 18 -4.27 -1.40 -0.51
C GLU A 18 -2.97 -2.23 -0.61
N CYS A 19 -2.40 -2.30 -1.81
CA CYS A 19 -1.21 -3.09 -2.09
C CYS A 19 0.06 -2.37 -1.62
N MET A 20 0.99 -3.08 -1.02
CA MET A 20 2.29 -2.54 -0.60
C MET A 20 3.14 -1.98 -1.75
N TYR A 21 2.86 -2.43 -2.99
CA TYR A 21 3.58 -2.01 -4.19
C TYR A 21 2.93 -0.82 -4.91
N TYR A 22 1.85 -0.29 -4.36
CA TYR A 22 1.15 0.84 -4.97
C TYR A 22 1.79 2.15 -4.54
N GLN A 23 2.18 2.96 -5.53
CA GLN A 23 2.75 4.27 -5.31
C GLN A 23 1.87 5.33 -5.95
N VAL A 24 1.47 6.31 -5.13
CA VAL A 24 0.71 7.47 -5.60
C VAL A 24 1.67 8.44 -6.27
N GLU A 25 1.34 8.86 -7.48
CA GLU A 25 2.06 9.88 -8.23
C GLU A 25 1.34 11.21 -8.04
N SER A 26 2.01 12.23 -7.50
CA SER A 26 1.37 13.53 -7.22
C SER A 26 1.16 14.37 -8.48
N THR A 27 1.93 14.08 -9.53
CA THR A 27 1.97 14.85 -10.78
C THR A 27 1.15 14.24 -11.92
N SER A 28 0.69 13.00 -11.76
CA SER A 28 -0.05 12.26 -12.78
C SER A 28 -1.38 11.76 -12.24
N ILE A 29 -2.37 11.66 -13.12
CA ILE A 29 -3.63 10.97 -12.83
C ILE A 29 -3.44 9.45 -12.67
N LEU A 30 -2.33 8.89 -13.17
CA LEU A 30 -2.06 7.45 -13.15
C LEU A 30 -1.03 7.11 -12.07
N ASN A 31 -1.42 6.20 -11.18
CA ASN A 31 -0.57 5.69 -10.11
C ASN A 31 0.31 4.52 -10.59
N LYS A 32 1.40 4.26 -9.88
CA LYS A 32 2.46 3.33 -10.29
C LYS A 32 2.46 2.04 -9.46
N CYS A 33 2.95 0.97 -10.05
CA CYS A 33 3.26 -0.28 -9.36
C CYS A 33 4.78 -0.43 -9.25
N THR A 34 5.32 -0.41 -8.03
CA THR A 34 6.77 -0.51 -7.80
C THR A 34 7.32 -1.92 -7.95
N LYS A 35 6.45 -2.92 -8.15
CA LYS A 35 6.82 -4.31 -8.38
C LYS A 35 7.25 -4.58 -9.82
N PHE A 36 6.71 -3.82 -10.78
CA PHE A 36 6.90 -4.03 -12.21
C PHE A 36 7.40 -2.77 -12.89
N GLY A 37 8.19 -2.95 -13.94
CA GLY A 37 8.81 -1.86 -14.68
C GLY A 37 10.07 -2.30 -15.38
N GLY A 38 10.84 -1.32 -15.83
CA GLY A 38 12.14 -1.51 -16.45
C GLY A 38 13.23 -0.78 -15.69
N LYS A 39 14.45 -1.33 -15.76
CA LYS A 39 15.67 -0.60 -15.39
C LYS A 39 16.50 -0.42 -16.65
N ASP A 40 16.88 0.82 -16.94
CA ASP A 40 17.88 1.10 -17.95
C ASP A 40 19.26 0.64 -17.44
N LEU A 41 19.94 -0.21 -18.20
CA LEU A 41 21.24 -0.77 -17.80
C LEU A 41 22.40 0.21 -17.95
N HIS A 42 22.27 1.23 -18.81
CA HIS A 42 23.31 2.21 -19.08
C HIS A 42 23.21 3.40 -18.13
N THR A 43 22.00 3.94 -17.92
CA THR A 43 21.80 5.08 -17.02
C THR A 43 21.53 4.65 -15.58
N GLY A 44 21.00 3.43 -15.39
CA GLY A 44 20.57 2.94 -14.10
C GLY A 44 19.15 3.36 -13.72
N ASP A 45 18.46 4.14 -14.57
CA ASP A 45 17.14 4.69 -14.28
C ASP A 45 16.08 3.60 -14.16
N ILE A 46 15.19 3.74 -13.18
CA ILE A 46 14.09 2.80 -12.94
C ILE A 46 12.78 3.47 -13.35
N VAL A 47 12.07 2.83 -14.27
CA VAL A 47 10.75 3.25 -14.74
C VAL A 47 9.73 2.24 -14.28
N PHE A 48 8.78 2.68 -13.44
CA PHE A 48 7.70 1.83 -12.97
C PHE A 48 6.51 1.81 -13.93
N ASP A 49 5.91 0.64 -14.04
CA ASP A 49 4.66 0.45 -14.77
C ASP A 49 3.49 1.10 -14.04
N TYR A 50 2.43 1.41 -14.78
CA TYR A 50 1.19 1.91 -14.19
C TYR A 50 0.45 0.78 -13.47
N ALA A 51 -0.13 1.08 -12.30
CA ALA A 51 -0.84 0.08 -11.51
C ALA A 51 -2.06 -0.49 -12.25
N ASP A 52 -2.70 0.32 -13.09
CA ASP A 52 -3.85 -0.08 -13.89
C ASP A 52 -3.45 -1.04 -15.03
N SER A 53 -2.37 -0.74 -15.76
CA SER A 53 -1.89 -1.63 -16.82
C SER A 53 -1.46 -3.00 -16.28
N VAL A 54 -0.79 -3.01 -15.14
CA VAL A 54 -0.38 -4.24 -14.43
C VAL A 54 -1.57 -5.06 -13.94
N ARG A 55 -2.72 -4.41 -13.63
CA ARG A 55 -3.95 -5.08 -13.19
C ARG A 55 -4.71 -5.75 -14.33
N TYR A 56 -4.61 -5.24 -15.55
CA TYR A 56 -5.25 -5.84 -16.72
C TYR A 56 -4.39 -6.85 -17.46
N ASP A 57 -3.09 -6.92 -17.14
CA ASP A 57 -2.15 -7.87 -17.71
C ASP A 57 -2.09 -9.14 -16.85
N GLU A 58 -2.63 -10.24 -17.37
CA GLU A 58 -2.64 -11.55 -16.70
C GLU A 58 -1.24 -12.16 -16.56
N SER A 59 -0.24 -11.69 -17.32
CA SER A 59 1.16 -12.08 -17.11
C SER A 59 1.82 -11.37 -15.91
N LYS A 60 1.15 -10.35 -15.35
CA LYS A 60 1.61 -9.58 -14.18
C LYS A 60 0.68 -9.79 -12.99
N CYS A 61 0.04 -8.75 -12.46
CA CYS A 61 -0.91 -8.93 -11.36
C CYS A 61 -2.20 -9.61 -11.82
N GLY A 62 -2.66 -9.36 -13.05
CA GLY A 62 -3.96 -9.82 -13.52
C GLY A 62 -5.13 -9.35 -12.65
N LYS A 63 -6.36 -9.65 -13.07
CA LYS A 63 -7.56 -9.15 -12.36
C LYS A 63 -7.64 -9.68 -10.92
N VAL A 64 -7.13 -10.89 -10.69
CA VAL A 64 -7.11 -11.54 -9.37
C VAL A 64 -6.06 -10.95 -8.42
N GLY A 65 -5.08 -10.19 -8.93
CA GLY A 65 -4.02 -9.60 -8.11
C GLY A 65 -3.02 -10.64 -7.61
N HIS A 66 -2.45 -11.45 -8.51
CA HIS A 66 -1.49 -12.53 -8.22
C HIS A 66 -0.34 -12.13 -7.26
N TYR A 67 0.13 -10.88 -7.33
CA TYR A 67 1.22 -10.37 -6.51
C TYR A 67 0.75 -9.40 -5.41
N PHE A 68 -0.56 -9.39 -5.11
CA PHE A 68 -1.11 -8.54 -4.08
C PHE A 68 -0.52 -8.93 -2.72
N LYS A 69 0.03 -7.93 -2.02
CA LYS A 69 0.39 -8.04 -0.62
C LYS A 69 -0.12 -6.82 0.10
N ARG A 70 -0.96 -7.02 1.12
CA ARG A 70 -1.55 -5.95 1.90
C ARG A 70 -0.45 -5.17 2.64
N ALA A 71 -0.51 -3.85 2.59
CA ALA A 71 0.34 -3.01 3.40
C ALA A 71 0.01 -3.22 4.89
N THR A 72 0.90 -3.88 5.62
CA THR A 72 0.79 -3.99 7.09
C THR A 72 1.20 -2.65 7.68
N PHE A 73 0.24 -1.74 7.88
CA PHE A 73 0.26 -0.62 8.82
C PHE A 73 1.63 0.09 9.04
N LYS A 74 1.76 1.35 8.57
CA LYS A 74 2.65 2.33 9.20
C LYS A 74 2.12 2.62 10.61
N GLN A 75 2.46 1.79 11.61
CA GLN A 75 2.33 2.19 13.00
C GLN A 75 3.36 3.31 13.25
N ARG A 76 2.93 4.55 13.07
CA ARG A 76 3.62 5.70 13.65
C ARG A 76 3.38 5.63 15.16
N VAL A 77 4.07 4.71 15.83
CA VAL A 77 4.26 4.78 17.28
C VAL A 77 5.01 6.08 17.55
N ARG A 78 4.28 7.16 17.82
CA ARG A 78 4.78 8.17 18.77
C ARG A 78 4.83 7.42 20.09
N GLN A 79 5.97 6.85 20.42
CA GLN A 79 6.27 6.49 21.80
C GLN A 79 6.21 7.78 22.61
N ALA A 80 5.05 8.09 23.18
CA ALA A 80 5.01 8.93 24.37
C ALA A 80 5.62 8.07 25.48
N PHE A 81 6.95 8.14 25.61
CA PHE A 81 7.66 7.63 26.78
C PHE A 81 6.99 8.27 28.00
N PRO A 82 6.30 7.50 28.86
CA PRO A 82 5.58 8.09 29.96
C PRO A 82 6.62 8.63 30.95
N TRP A 83 6.67 9.96 31.10
CA TRP A 83 7.40 10.65 32.17
C TRP A 83 7.08 10.11 33.57
N VAL A 84 6.03 9.29 33.69
CA VAL A 84 5.61 8.58 34.90
C VAL A 84 6.71 7.70 35.50
N VAL A 85 7.61 7.11 34.70
CA VAL A 85 8.70 6.26 35.24
C VAL A 85 9.77 7.08 35.98
N ILE A 86 9.98 8.34 35.61
CA ILE A 86 10.98 9.20 36.28
C ILE A 86 10.48 9.69 37.65
N ILE A 87 9.17 9.92 37.81
CA ILE A 87 8.60 10.41 39.08
C ILE A 87 8.64 9.32 40.17
N SER A 88 8.49 8.04 39.82
CA SER A 88 8.54 6.94 40.79
C SER A 88 9.93 6.69 41.40
N LEU A 89 11.02 7.03 40.70
CA LEU A 89 12.39 6.89 41.24
C LEU A 89 12.76 7.99 42.24
N LEU A 90 12.12 9.16 42.17
CA LEU A 90 12.37 10.25 43.13
C LEU A 90 11.62 10.07 44.46
N LEU A 91 10.61 9.19 44.53
CA LEU A 91 9.88 8.90 45.77
C LEU A 91 10.51 7.80 46.64
N GLN A 92 11.55 7.12 46.16
CA GLN A 92 12.26 6.05 46.91
C GLN A 92 13.56 6.53 47.59
N ILE A 93 13.85 7.84 47.54
CA ILE A 93 15.04 8.48 48.16
C ILE A 93 14.61 9.45 49.28
N SER A 94 13.44 9.24 49.92
CA SER A 94 13.03 9.91 51.16
C SER A 94 12.78 8.92 52.27
#